data_AF-A0A938QZ50-F1
#
_entry.id   AF-A0A938QZ50-F1
#
_cell.length_a   1.000
_cell.length_b   1.000
_cell.length_c   1.000
_cell.angle_alpha   90.00
_cell.angle_beta   90.00
_cell.angle_gamma   90.00
#
_symmetry.space_group_name_H-M   'P 1'
#
loop_
_entity.id
_entity.type
_entity.pdbx_description
1 polymer ?
#
loop_
_entity_poly.entity_id
_entity_poly.type
_entity_poly.pdbx_seq_one_letter_code
_entity_poly.pdbx_strand_id
1 'polypeptide(L)'
;MKPLGPCESVPTAQMRQEVCDSLQALISRHRGRIGALLPTLQDAQRILGHIPLEMQQVIAAELKLSGSQVFGAMSFYSMLAWQPRGQYIIRVCGSPCCHLNGAAALLELLQEELGVPLGGTTADRLFTLETSACLGACEVSPAMQVNEVVYGRLTPGRVREVLSDYRAGQGPDYRDLPYSTCDFREFRRAPGESLLLENVGLIDPLNLEDYLKRGGYTALEKALTSMTPEAVIEEVKLSGLRGRGGAGFPTGLKWSFTRPLPASPKYVVCNADEGEPGTVKDRYLMEGDPHKVLEGLIIAAYAVGAAHGFIYCRGEYYLSRHRLQHAIDQARERGFLGKRLLGTDFSCTVELRSGAGSYVCGEETALIESLEGKRGFPRLKPPFPGVVGVQGQPTVVNNVETLANLPAIINRGGAWYREIGTPDTPGAKIFQVMGQVRTPQVLEAPTGMTLGDLIQVYGGGVRPGRTLKMIQTGGASGSLVTRAALKTPLDFGSLEAAGGALGSGTMLVMDDSTCVVDFLRCVAAFFAHESCGQCTPCREGAAWILEVFTRLSRGEGREGDLDFLLRLADTLKDASLCPLGQSAPVPLLSAIKHFRPEIEAHLKDKTCPAGVCRFD
;
A
#
# COMPACT_ATOMS: atom_id res chain seq x y z
N MET A 1 26.59 -37.30 -10.25
CA MET A 1 25.78 -37.31 -9.01
C MET A 1 24.32 -37.29 -9.43
N LYS A 2 23.49 -38.23 -8.97
CA LYS A 2 22.04 -38.14 -9.16
C LYS A 2 21.56 -36.86 -8.46
N PRO A 3 20.67 -36.05 -9.06
CA PRO A 3 20.04 -34.96 -8.33
C PRO A 3 19.29 -35.56 -7.13
N LEU A 4 19.59 -35.04 -5.95
CA LEU A 4 18.91 -35.40 -4.69
C LEU A 4 17.43 -35.02 -4.82
N GLY A 5 16.53 -35.86 -4.30
CA GLY A 5 15.10 -35.70 -4.47
C GLY A 5 14.52 -34.51 -3.68
N PRO A 6 13.37 -33.96 -4.09
CA PRO A 6 12.81 -32.69 -3.61
C PRO A 6 12.41 -32.63 -2.13
N CYS A 7 12.47 -33.77 -1.44
CA CYS A 7 12.02 -33.95 -0.08
C CYS A 7 13.22 -34.25 0.86
N GLU A 8 14.48 -34.28 0.39
CA GLU A 8 15.65 -34.69 1.22
C GLU A 8 16.10 -33.71 2.31
N SER A 9 15.65 -32.44 2.29
CA SER A 9 15.87 -31.46 3.36
C SER A 9 14.90 -31.60 4.54
N VAL A 10 13.93 -32.53 4.46
CA VAL A 10 12.94 -32.81 5.52
C VAL A 10 13.41 -34.01 6.35
N PRO A 11 13.55 -33.86 7.68
CA PRO A 11 14.33 -34.77 8.53
C PRO A 11 13.85 -36.23 8.56
N THR A 12 12.60 -36.53 8.22
CA THR A 12 12.07 -37.91 8.22
C THR A 12 11.31 -38.25 6.93
N ALA A 13 11.35 -39.52 6.51
CA ALA A 13 10.73 -40.00 5.27
C ALA A 13 9.18 -39.88 5.27
N GLN A 14 8.56 -39.86 6.45
CA GLN A 14 7.11 -39.71 6.61
C GLN A 14 6.68 -38.25 6.46
N MET A 15 7.39 -37.31 7.10
CA MET A 15 7.16 -35.87 6.90
C MET A 15 7.41 -35.45 5.45
N ARG A 16 8.34 -36.11 4.74
CA ARG A 16 8.55 -35.92 3.30
C ARG A 16 7.30 -36.22 2.50
N GLN A 17 6.71 -37.40 2.70
CA GLN A 17 5.54 -37.80 1.93
C GLN A 17 4.35 -36.87 2.21
N GLU A 18 4.08 -36.54 3.47
CA GLU A 18 2.99 -35.65 3.88
C GLU A 18 3.14 -34.23 3.32
N VAL A 19 4.36 -33.69 3.33
CA VAL A 19 4.68 -32.38 2.74
C VAL A 19 4.52 -32.44 1.22
N CYS A 20 5.11 -33.44 0.57
CA CYS A 20 5.06 -33.62 -0.89
C CYS A 20 3.57 -33.79 -1.35
N ASP A 21 2.72 -34.53 -0.63
CA ASP A 21 1.28 -34.70 -0.92
C ASP A 21 0.48 -33.40 -0.71
N SER A 22 0.74 -32.68 0.39
CA SER A 22 0.11 -31.38 0.68
C SER A 22 0.42 -30.35 -0.41
N LEU A 23 1.64 -30.37 -0.93
CA LEU A 23 2.09 -29.51 -2.01
C LEU A 23 1.43 -29.87 -3.35
N GLN A 24 1.27 -31.15 -3.67
CA GLN A 24 0.55 -31.57 -4.89
C GLN A 24 -0.92 -31.15 -4.86
N ALA A 25 -1.58 -31.28 -3.71
CA ALA A 25 -2.94 -30.78 -3.52
C ALA A 25 -3.02 -29.25 -3.70
N LEU A 26 -2.05 -28.52 -3.15
CA LEU A 26 -1.92 -27.07 -3.30
C LEU A 26 -1.74 -26.63 -4.75
N ILE A 27 -0.81 -27.26 -5.46
CA ILE A 27 -0.54 -26.91 -6.85
C ILE A 27 -1.75 -27.23 -7.72
N SER A 28 -2.45 -28.34 -7.43
CA SER A 28 -3.70 -28.69 -8.09
C SER A 28 -4.80 -27.64 -7.85
N ARG A 29 -4.88 -27.04 -6.66
CA ARG A 29 -5.85 -25.97 -6.31
C ARG A 29 -5.64 -24.68 -7.11
N HIS A 30 -4.39 -24.37 -7.44
CA HIS A 30 -4.02 -23.15 -8.17
C HIS A 30 -3.87 -23.37 -9.67
N ARG A 31 -3.82 -24.63 -10.13
CA ARG A 31 -3.70 -24.98 -11.55
C ARG A 31 -4.85 -24.37 -12.36
N GLY A 32 -4.50 -23.70 -13.47
CA GLY A 32 -5.47 -23.04 -14.35
C GLY A 32 -5.94 -21.66 -13.88
N ARG A 33 -5.52 -21.19 -12.70
CA ARG A 33 -5.76 -19.80 -12.28
C ARG A 33 -4.83 -18.85 -13.01
N ILE A 34 -5.31 -17.64 -13.27
CA ILE A 34 -4.46 -16.52 -13.73
C ILE A 34 -3.38 -16.29 -12.67
N GLY A 35 -2.10 -16.30 -13.06
CA GLY A 35 -0.98 -16.11 -12.14
C GLY A 35 -0.96 -17.06 -10.95
N ALA A 36 -1.02 -18.36 -11.22
CA ALA A 36 -0.96 -19.40 -10.20
C ALA A 36 0.34 -19.40 -9.38
N LEU A 37 1.44 -18.85 -9.92
CA LEU A 37 2.77 -18.94 -9.30
C LEU A 37 2.82 -18.29 -7.91
N LEU A 38 2.43 -17.02 -7.78
CA LEU A 38 2.59 -16.28 -6.53
C LEU A 38 1.76 -16.88 -5.37
N PRO A 39 0.47 -17.22 -5.55
CA PRO A 39 -0.29 -17.94 -4.52
C PRO A 39 0.30 -19.30 -4.15
N THR A 40 0.82 -20.03 -5.15
CA THR A 40 1.48 -21.33 -4.90
C THR A 40 2.73 -21.17 -4.04
N LEU A 41 3.57 -20.16 -4.32
CA LEU A 41 4.75 -19.85 -3.51
C LEU A 41 4.35 -19.43 -2.09
N GLN A 42 3.37 -18.54 -1.94
CA GLN A 42 2.89 -18.08 -0.64
C GLN A 42 2.34 -19.23 0.23
N ASP A 43 1.55 -20.11 -0.35
CA ASP A 43 0.99 -21.25 0.36
C ASP A 43 2.05 -22.31 0.68
N ALA A 44 2.98 -22.57 -0.24
CA ALA A 44 4.12 -23.46 0.02
C ALA A 44 4.99 -22.93 1.17
N GLN A 45 5.27 -21.62 1.21
CA GLN A 45 5.97 -20.99 2.32
C GLN A 45 5.20 -21.12 3.64
N ARG A 46 3.88 -21.02 3.65
CA ARG A 46 3.08 -21.17 4.87
C ARG A 46 3.22 -22.57 5.47
N ILE A 47 3.37 -23.59 4.63
CA ILE A 47 3.57 -24.98 5.06
C ILE A 47 5.01 -25.23 5.51
N LEU A 48 5.98 -24.73 4.74
CA LEU A 48 7.40 -25.09 4.89
C LEU A 48 8.20 -24.09 5.75
N GLY A 49 7.64 -22.92 6.05
CA GLY A 49 8.33 -21.77 6.66
C GLY A 49 9.28 -21.01 5.72
N HIS A 50 9.72 -21.65 4.63
CA HIS A 50 10.56 -21.09 3.56
C HIS A 50 10.46 -21.97 2.30
N ILE A 51 10.99 -21.50 1.17
CA ILE A 51 10.89 -22.18 -0.13
C ILE A 51 12.31 -22.52 -0.63
N PRO A 52 12.83 -23.72 -0.32
CA PRO A 52 14.16 -24.14 -0.77
C PRO A 52 14.19 -24.35 -2.30
N LEU A 53 15.39 -24.39 -2.89
CA LEU A 53 15.57 -24.43 -4.34
C LEU A 53 14.89 -25.66 -4.98
N GLU A 54 14.94 -26.80 -4.31
CA GLU A 54 14.31 -28.04 -4.76
C GLU A 54 12.79 -27.87 -4.86
N MET A 55 12.18 -27.15 -3.91
CA MET A 55 10.76 -26.85 -3.93
C MET A 55 10.41 -25.90 -5.08
N GLN A 56 11.27 -24.93 -5.36
CA GLN A 56 11.09 -24.03 -6.51
C GLN A 56 11.09 -24.83 -7.84
N GLN A 57 11.95 -25.84 -7.97
CA GLN A 57 11.99 -26.72 -9.15
C GLN A 57 10.72 -27.55 -9.31
N VAL A 58 10.16 -28.07 -8.21
CA VAL A 58 8.88 -28.80 -8.24
C VAL A 58 7.74 -27.88 -8.66
N ILE A 59 7.64 -26.69 -8.08
CA ILE A 59 6.62 -25.69 -8.47
C ILE A 59 6.78 -25.32 -9.95
N ALA A 60 8.01 -25.13 -10.44
CA ALA A 60 8.28 -24.85 -11.84
C ALA A 60 7.76 -25.98 -12.75
N ALA A 61 8.09 -27.23 -12.44
CA ALA A 61 7.64 -28.38 -13.23
C ALA A 61 6.11 -28.51 -13.26
N GLU A 62 5.46 -28.41 -12.10
CA GLU A 62 4.02 -28.60 -11.97
C GLU A 62 3.18 -27.47 -12.60
N LEU A 63 3.68 -26.22 -12.54
CA LEU A 63 3.05 -25.07 -13.18
C LEU A 63 3.47 -24.92 -14.65
N LYS A 64 4.34 -25.79 -15.18
CA LYS A 64 4.91 -25.72 -16.53
C LYS A 64 5.61 -24.38 -16.80
N LEU A 65 6.35 -23.89 -15.81
CA LEU A 65 7.15 -22.68 -15.88
C LEU A 65 8.64 -23.04 -15.93
N SER A 66 9.46 -22.14 -16.46
CA SER A 66 10.91 -22.28 -16.34
C SER A 66 11.35 -22.02 -14.90
N GLY A 67 12.45 -22.66 -14.48
CA GLY A 67 13.07 -22.35 -13.19
C GLY A 67 13.44 -20.87 -13.05
N SER A 68 13.79 -20.19 -14.16
CA SER A 68 14.08 -18.76 -14.17
C SER A 68 12.85 -17.87 -13.88
N GLN A 69 11.65 -18.29 -14.30
CA GLN A 69 10.41 -17.58 -13.96
C GLN A 69 10.11 -17.68 -12.47
N VAL A 70 10.25 -18.89 -11.90
CA VAL A 70 10.04 -19.12 -10.47
C VAL A 70 11.08 -18.38 -9.63
N PHE A 71 12.36 -18.51 -9.98
CA PHE A 71 13.44 -17.79 -9.31
C PHE A 71 13.25 -16.28 -9.41
N GLY A 72 12.85 -15.77 -10.58
CA GLY A 72 12.59 -14.36 -10.79
C GLY A 72 11.50 -13.80 -9.87
N ALA A 73 10.42 -14.56 -9.63
CA ALA A 73 9.41 -14.18 -8.64
C ALA A 73 9.97 -14.25 -7.22
N MET A 74 10.62 -15.35 -6.85
CA MET A 74 11.24 -15.55 -5.54
C MET A 74 12.21 -14.43 -5.16
N SER A 75 13.00 -13.94 -6.10
CA SER A 75 13.99 -12.89 -5.85
C SER A 75 13.42 -11.47 -5.83
N PHE A 76 12.20 -11.28 -6.33
CA PHE A 76 11.59 -9.96 -6.48
C PHE A 76 10.74 -9.57 -5.27
N TYR A 77 10.04 -10.51 -4.66
CA TYR A 77 9.10 -10.25 -3.57
C TYR A 77 9.75 -10.42 -2.19
N SER A 78 9.82 -9.34 -1.41
CA SER A 78 10.53 -9.31 -0.12
C SER A 78 9.95 -10.24 0.96
N MET A 79 8.65 -10.59 0.86
CA MET A 79 8.01 -11.49 1.83
C MET A 79 8.29 -12.97 1.57
N LEU A 80 8.81 -13.33 0.40
CA LEU A 80 9.20 -14.70 0.08
C LEU A 80 10.60 -15.01 0.63
N ALA A 81 10.76 -16.20 1.21
CA ALA A 81 11.99 -16.63 1.86
C ALA A 81 12.56 -17.86 1.15
N TRP A 82 13.82 -17.80 0.79
CA TRP A 82 14.62 -18.97 0.38
C TRP A 82 15.43 -19.58 1.51
N GLN A 83 15.63 -18.84 2.61
CA GLN A 83 16.37 -19.29 3.78
C GLN A 83 15.39 -19.63 4.92
N PRO A 84 15.72 -20.63 5.76
CA PRO A 84 14.88 -20.98 6.89
C PRO A 84 14.72 -19.82 7.89
N ARG A 85 13.48 -19.39 8.16
CA ARG A 85 13.13 -18.43 9.20
C ARG A 85 12.79 -19.12 10.53
N GLY A 86 12.72 -18.34 11.60
CA GLY A 86 12.16 -18.77 12.88
C GLY A 86 10.64 -18.81 12.84
N GLN A 87 10.03 -19.30 13.92
CA GLN A 87 8.57 -19.43 14.05
C GLN A 87 7.84 -18.07 13.97
N TYR A 88 8.43 -17.03 14.57
CA TYR A 88 7.88 -15.68 14.61
C TYR A 88 8.81 -14.72 13.87
N ILE A 89 8.30 -14.09 12.82
CA ILE A 89 9.04 -13.15 11.99
C ILE A 89 8.67 -11.74 12.46
N ILE A 90 9.64 -11.03 13.02
CA ILE A 90 9.50 -9.65 13.47
C ILE A 90 9.97 -8.73 12.34
N ARG A 91 9.07 -7.88 11.84
CA ARG A 91 9.37 -6.86 10.83
C ARG A 91 9.28 -5.47 11.44
N VAL A 92 10.40 -4.77 11.51
CA VAL A 92 10.43 -3.36 11.94
C VAL A 92 10.07 -2.46 10.76
N CYS A 93 9.14 -1.52 10.96
CA CYS A 93 8.72 -0.58 9.93
C CYS A 93 9.81 0.48 9.67
N GLY A 94 10.32 0.53 8.45
CA GLY A 94 11.32 1.49 7.97
C GLY A 94 10.74 2.73 7.29
N SER A 95 9.43 2.97 7.41
CA SER A 95 8.78 4.09 6.71
C SER A 95 9.27 5.44 7.24
N PRO A 96 9.25 6.52 6.45
CA PRO A 96 9.65 7.86 6.92
C PRO A 96 8.91 8.28 8.20
N CYS A 97 7.65 7.89 8.36
CA CYS A 97 6.90 8.17 9.59
C CYS A 97 7.46 7.43 10.82
N CYS A 98 7.80 6.15 10.69
CA CYS A 98 8.41 5.39 11.78
C CYS A 98 9.85 5.84 12.05
N HIS A 99 10.60 6.19 11.01
CA HIS A 99 11.94 6.77 11.11
C HIS A 99 11.93 8.03 11.99
N LEU A 100 11.03 8.97 11.72
CA LEU A 100 10.86 10.20 12.51
C LEU A 100 10.44 9.98 13.97
N ASN A 101 9.86 8.82 14.27
CA ASN A 101 9.33 8.44 15.58
C ASN A 101 10.14 7.33 16.26
N GLY A 102 11.39 7.10 15.85
CA GLY A 102 12.35 6.28 16.59
C GLY A 102 12.50 4.83 16.13
N ALA A 103 12.20 4.51 14.86
CA ALA A 103 12.39 3.16 14.32
C ALA A 103 13.82 2.63 14.46
N ALA A 104 14.84 3.49 14.35
CA ALA A 104 16.24 3.10 14.53
C ALA A 104 16.50 2.58 15.96
N ALA A 105 16.05 3.32 16.98
CA ALA A 105 16.18 2.91 18.38
C ALA A 105 15.37 1.64 18.68
N LEU A 106 14.20 1.48 18.03
CA LEU A 106 13.41 0.24 18.13
C LEU A 106 14.17 -0.97 17.56
N LEU A 107 14.83 -0.81 16.40
CA LEU A 107 15.64 -1.87 15.79
C LEU A 107 16.84 -2.23 16.67
N GLU A 108 17.56 -1.23 17.19
CA GLU A 108 18.67 -1.44 18.13
C GLU A 108 18.23 -2.22 19.36
N LEU A 109 17.13 -1.80 20.00
CA LEU A 109 16.55 -2.53 21.14
C LEU A 109 16.21 -3.98 20.79
N LEU A 110 15.59 -4.23 19.63
CA LEU A 110 15.25 -5.60 19.21
C LEU A 110 16.49 -6.46 18.96
N GLN A 111 17.55 -5.88 18.39
CA GLN A 111 18.83 -6.59 18.22
C GLN A 111 19.44 -6.97 19.57
N GLU A 112 19.37 -6.09 20.57
CA GLU A 112 19.83 -6.36 21.93
C GLU A 112 18.98 -7.44 22.62
N GLU A 113 17.64 -7.31 22.61
CA GLU A 113 16.71 -8.22 23.28
C GLU A 113 16.65 -9.63 22.65
N LEU A 114 17.01 -9.75 21.37
CA LEU A 114 17.04 -11.03 20.64
C LEU A 114 18.46 -11.60 20.52
N GLY A 115 19.50 -10.80 20.71
CA GLY A 115 20.90 -11.20 20.53
C GLY A 115 21.27 -11.57 19.10
N VAL A 116 20.57 -11.01 18.10
CA VAL A 116 20.81 -11.27 16.67
C VAL A 116 20.84 -9.96 15.87
N PRO A 117 21.65 -9.86 14.81
CA PRO A 117 21.62 -8.70 13.92
C PRO A 117 20.36 -8.71 13.05
N LEU A 118 20.11 -7.60 12.34
CA LEU A 118 19.11 -7.57 11.26
C LEU A 118 19.37 -8.68 10.23
N GLY A 119 18.32 -9.42 9.88
CA GLY A 119 18.37 -10.63 9.03
C GLY A 119 18.73 -11.91 9.80
N GLY A 120 19.08 -11.80 11.09
CA GLY A 120 19.42 -12.91 11.95
C GLY A 120 18.19 -13.68 12.46
N THR A 121 18.40 -14.95 12.79
CA THR A 121 17.42 -15.80 13.46
C THR A 121 18.01 -16.31 14.77
N THR A 122 17.23 -16.30 15.84
CA THR A 122 17.66 -16.75 17.17
C THR A 122 18.05 -18.23 17.15
N ALA A 123 18.94 -18.64 18.06
CA ALA A 123 19.49 -20.00 18.09
C ALA A 123 18.42 -21.07 18.35
N ASP A 124 17.39 -20.73 19.13
CA ASP A 124 16.20 -21.56 19.38
C ASP A 124 15.20 -21.57 18.21
N ARG A 125 15.49 -20.83 17.13
CA ARG A 125 14.65 -20.70 15.93
C ARG A 125 13.26 -20.13 16.23
N LEU A 126 13.14 -19.39 17.32
CA LEU A 126 11.88 -18.76 17.73
C LEU A 126 11.62 -17.47 16.96
N PHE A 127 12.62 -16.59 16.82
CA PHE A 127 12.47 -15.29 16.18
C PHE A 127 13.41 -15.07 15.00
N THR A 128 12.91 -14.44 13.93
CA THR A 128 13.72 -13.81 12.88
C THR A 128 13.47 -12.32 12.86
N LEU A 129 14.53 -11.51 12.82
CA LEU A 129 14.44 -10.05 12.76
C LEU A 129 14.64 -9.55 11.33
N GLU A 130 13.64 -8.87 10.78
CA GLU A 130 13.63 -8.29 9.44
C GLU A 130 13.16 -6.82 9.51
N THR A 131 13.27 -6.12 8.37
CA THR A 131 12.61 -4.82 8.16
C THR A 131 11.54 -4.94 7.09
N SER A 132 10.59 -4.01 7.12
CA SER A 132 9.64 -3.78 6.03
C SER A 132 9.63 -2.29 5.70
N ALA A 133 9.57 -1.95 4.42
CA ALA A 133 9.58 -0.55 3.97
C ALA A 133 8.44 0.27 4.58
N CYS A 134 7.24 -0.30 4.68
CA CYS A 134 6.10 0.32 5.33
C CYS A 134 5.09 -0.75 5.76
N LEU A 135 4.63 -0.74 7.02
CA LEU A 135 3.59 -1.66 7.50
C LEU A 135 2.17 -1.10 7.35
N GLY A 136 2.00 0.12 6.83
CA GLY A 136 0.69 0.76 6.74
C GLY A 136 0.03 1.03 8.10
N ALA A 137 0.86 1.43 9.08
CA ALA A 137 0.51 1.66 10.48
C ALA A 137 1.12 3.00 11.00
N CYS A 138 1.18 4.01 10.14
CA CYS A 138 1.87 5.27 10.42
C CYS A 138 1.23 6.07 11.57
N GLU A 139 -0.07 5.91 11.78
CA GLU A 139 -0.86 6.52 12.85
C GLU A 139 -0.53 6.00 14.24
N VAL A 140 0.13 4.85 14.31
CA VAL A 140 0.65 4.25 15.55
C VAL A 140 2.18 4.08 15.47
N SER A 141 2.89 4.95 14.75
CA SER A 141 4.36 4.90 14.70
C SER A 141 5.01 5.19 16.07
N PRO A 142 6.17 4.57 16.41
CA PRO A 142 6.87 3.52 15.65
C PRO A 142 6.15 2.16 15.79
N ALA A 143 6.26 1.33 14.73
CA ALA A 143 5.54 0.07 14.62
C ALA A 143 6.42 -1.10 14.20
N MET A 144 6.02 -2.30 14.61
CA MET A 144 6.57 -3.58 14.14
C MET A 144 5.42 -4.56 13.87
N GLN A 145 5.67 -5.57 13.05
CA GLN A 145 4.74 -6.68 12.82
C GLN A 145 5.39 -7.98 13.28
N VAL A 146 4.67 -8.81 14.04
CA VAL A 146 5.08 -10.18 14.37
C VAL A 146 4.14 -11.13 13.65
N ASN A 147 4.67 -11.84 12.65
CA ASN A 147 3.88 -12.60 11.67
C ASN A 147 2.72 -11.77 11.09
N GLU A 148 1.47 -12.03 11.49
CA GLU A 148 0.28 -11.34 11.00
C GLU A 148 -0.15 -10.13 11.84
N VAL A 149 0.37 -10.00 13.06
CA VAL A 149 -0.10 -9.02 14.05
C VAL A 149 0.77 -7.78 14.04
N VAL A 150 0.15 -6.60 13.97
CA VAL A 150 0.85 -5.31 14.01
C VAL A 150 0.80 -4.73 15.42
N TYR A 151 1.94 -4.25 15.90
CA TYR A 151 2.08 -3.54 17.16
C TYR A 151 2.60 -2.13 16.89
N GLY A 152 1.91 -1.13 17.42
CA GLY A 152 2.29 0.27 17.29
C GLY A 152 2.42 0.98 18.64
N ARG A 153 2.79 2.26 18.61
CA ARG A 153 3.11 3.11 19.75
C ARG A 153 4.14 2.43 20.66
N LEU A 154 5.11 1.75 20.04
CA LEU A 154 6.04 0.88 20.74
C LEU A 154 6.97 1.66 21.66
N THR A 155 7.05 1.18 22.90
CA THR A 155 8.02 1.60 23.91
C THR A 155 8.90 0.41 24.28
N PRO A 156 10.07 0.61 24.90
CA PRO A 156 10.91 -0.51 25.31
C PRO A 156 10.21 -1.53 26.21
N GLY A 157 9.36 -1.05 27.13
CA GLY A 157 8.55 -1.93 27.98
C GLY A 157 7.56 -2.77 27.16
N ARG A 158 6.84 -2.14 26.23
CA ARG A 158 5.87 -2.84 25.38
C ARG A 158 6.54 -3.86 24.45
N VAL A 159 7.73 -3.57 23.94
CA VAL A 159 8.50 -4.53 23.13
C VAL A 159 8.81 -5.79 23.92
N ARG A 160 9.34 -5.65 25.15
CA ARG A 160 9.66 -6.80 26.02
C ARG A 160 8.44 -7.64 26.36
N GLU A 161 7.31 -6.99 26.64
CA GLU A 161 6.04 -7.65 26.88
C GLU A 161 5.64 -8.51 25.66
N VAL A 162 5.61 -7.91 24.46
CA VAL A 162 5.27 -8.64 23.23
C VAL A 162 6.20 -9.83 23.01
N LEU A 163 7.52 -9.64 23.16
CA LEU A 163 8.48 -10.76 23.01
C LEU A 163 8.24 -11.87 24.05
N SER A 164 7.87 -11.50 25.28
CA SER A 164 7.54 -12.45 26.34
C SER A 164 6.27 -13.26 26.02
N ASP A 165 5.22 -12.59 25.52
CA ASP A 165 3.97 -13.25 25.14
C ASP A 165 4.22 -14.31 24.06
N TYR A 166 4.99 -13.97 23.01
CA TYR A 166 5.33 -14.92 21.96
C TYR A 166 6.24 -16.06 22.46
N ARG A 167 7.19 -15.79 23.36
CA ARG A 167 7.99 -16.84 24.03
C ARG A 167 7.13 -17.81 24.84
N ALA A 168 6.05 -17.31 25.44
CA ALA A 168 5.08 -18.11 26.19
C ALA A 168 4.02 -18.78 25.28
N GLY A 169 4.04 -18.57 23.96
CA GLY A 169 3.01 -19.07 23.05
C GLY A 169 1.66 -18.37 23.20
N GLN A 170 1.65 -17.15 23.75
CA GLN A 170 0.46 -16.32 24.02
C GLN A 170 0.28 -15.20 22.98
N GLY A 171 0.93 -15.31 21.81
CA GLY A 171 0.71 -14.39 20.70
C GLY A 171 -0.76 -14.41 20.27
N PRO A 172 -1.39 -13.24 20.01
CA PRO A 172 -2.80 -13.18 19.64
C PRO A 172 -3.02 -13.71 18.22
N ASP A 173 -4.21 -14.21 17.97
CA ASP A 173 -4.67 -14.50 16.61
C ASP A 173 -5.14 -13.20 15.96
N TYR A 174 -4.57 -12.86 14.81
CA TYR A 174 -4.93 -11.65 14.08
C TYR A 174 -6.41 -11.62 13.66
N ARG A 175 -7.06 -12.78 13.51
CA ARG A 175 -8.47 -12.91 13.09
C ARG A 175 -9.45 -12.46 14.17
N ASP A 176 -9.04 -12.59 15.43
CA ASP A 176 -9.86 -12.20 16.58
C ASP A 176 -9.66 -10.72 16.96
N LEU A 177 -8.74 -10.03 16.29
CA LEU A 177 -8.49 -8.61 16.55
C LEU A 177 -9.64 -7.76 16.01
N PRO A 178 -10.14 -6.79 16.80
CA PRO A 178 -11.15 -5.85 16.32
C PRO A 178 -10.57 -4.90 15.26
N TYR A 179 -9.27 -4.58 15.33
CA TYR A 179 -8.55 -3.70 14.41
C TYR A 179 -7.10 -4.15 14.27
N SER A 180 -6.46 -3.89 13.13
CA SER A 180 -5.03 -4.22 12.96
C SER A 180 -4.10 -3.35 13.81
N THR A 181 -4.48 -2.10 14.09
CA THR A 181 -3.60 -1.12 14.75
C THR A 181 -4.27 -0.43 15.94
N CYS A 182 -5.31 0.36 15.70
CA CYS A 182 -6.05 1.09 16.72
C CYS A 182 -7.53 1.18 16.37
N ASP A 183 -8.35 1.53 17.37
CA ASP A 183 -9.78 1.75 17.17
C ASP A 183 -9.99 3.03 16.36
N PHE A 184 -10.62 2.89 15.19
CA PHE A 184 -10.91 4.02 14.30
C PHE A 184 -11.79 5.09 14.98
N ARG A 185 -12.60 4.72 15.98
CA ARG A 185 -13.45 5.65 16.73
C ARG A 185 -12.66 6.62 17.61
N GLU A 186 -11.36 6.39 17.82
CA GLU A 186 -10.46 7.34 18.48
C GLU A 186 -10.25 8.62 17.63
N PHE A 187 -10.49 8.56 16.32
CA PHE A 187 -10.27 9.70 15.44
C PHE A 187 -11.43 10.70 15.46
N ARG A 188 -11.07 11.97 15.27
CA ARG A 188 -12.03 13.07 15.16
C ARG A 188 -12.79 12.95 13.86
N ARG A 189 -14.09 13.27 13.91
CA ARG A 189 -14.93 13.44 12.73
C ARG A 189 -14.89 14.89 12.29
N ALA A 190 -14.72 15.14 10.99
CA ALA A 190 -14.95 16.47 10.45
C ALA A 190 -16.44 16.84 10.55
N PRO A 191 -16.79 18.13 10.58
CA PRO A 191 -18.16 18.58 10.40
C PRO A 191 -18.74 18.08 9.07
N GLY A 192 -19.99 17.63 9.08
CA GLY A 192 -20.71 17.17 7.90
C GLY A 192 -21.09 15.70 7.95
N GLU A 193 -21.76 15.26 6.87
CA GLU A 193 -22.12 13.85 6.66
C GLU A 193 -20.87 13.05 6.25
N SER A 194 -20.62 11.94 6.93
CA SER A 194 -19.59 10.96 6.52
C SER A 194 -20.19 10.03 5.48
N LEU A 195 -19.46 9.79 4.39
CA LEU A 195 -19.86 8.97 3.25
C LEU A 195 -19.01 7.69 3.18
N LEU A 196 -17.70 7.83 3.31
CA LEU A 196 -16.74 6.73 3.19
C LEU A 196 -16.67 5.93 4.48
N LEU A 197 -16.58 6.62 5.62
CA LEU A 197 -16.34 6.02 6.94
C LEU A 197 -17.62 5.90 7.78
N GLU A 198 -18.79 6.10 7.18
CA GLU A 198 -20.10 6.16 7.86
C GLU A 198 -20.49 4.88 8.63
N ASN A 199 -19.91 3.74 8.22
CA ASN A 199 -20.13 2.41 8.80
C ASN A 199 -18.96 1.95 9.67
N VAL A 200 -17.76 2.49 9.45
CA VAL A 200 -16.54 2.02 10.08
C VAL A 200 -16.61 2.25 11.59
N GLY A 201 -16.50 1.15 12.35
CA GLY A 201 -16.63 1.13 13.81
C GLY A 201 -18.07 1.16 14.34
N LEU A 202 -19.07 1.16 13.46
CA LEU A 202 -20.50 1.12 13.81
C LEU A 202 -21.20 -0.18 13.41
N ILE A 203 -20.70 -0.89 12.40
CA ILE A 203 -21.17 -2.23 12.01
C ILE A 203 -20.14 -3.29 12.39
N ASP A 204 -20.56 -4.54 12.49
CA ASP A 204 -19.65 -5.68 12.48
C ASP A 204 -19.21 -5.97 11.03
N PRO A 205 -17.91 -5.81 10.69
CA PRO A 205 -17.42 -6.01 9.32
C PRO A 205 -17.47 -7.46 8.86
N LEU A 206 -17.71 -8.43 9.74
CA LEU A 206 -17.91 -9.84 9.42
C LEU A 206 -19.39 -10.20 9.29
N ASN A 207 -20.32 -9.25 9.46
CA ASN A 207 -21.75 -9.51 9.39
C ASN A 207 -22.42 -8.72 8.25
N LEU A 208 -22.68 -9.40 7.13
CA LEU A 208 -23.39 -8.84 5.99
C LEU A 208 -24.75 -8.20 6.35
N GLU A 209 -25.49 -8.75 7.32
CA GLU A 209 -26.81 -8.20 7.68
C GLU A 209 -26.73 -6.77 8.22
N ASP A 210 -25.65 -6.41 8.89
CA ASP A 210 -25.47 -5.06 9.40
C ASP A 210 -25.21 -4.06 8.27
N TYR A 211 -24.52 -4.48 7.21
CA TYR A 211 -24.38 -3.67 5.99
C TYR A 211 -25.73 -3.50 5.27
N LEU A 212 -26.52 -4.57 5.14
CA LEU A 212 -27.84 -4.53 4.50
C LEU A 212 -28.83 -3.62 5.24
N LYS A 213 -28.87 -3.66 6.57
CA LYS A 213 -29.72 -2.77 7.40
C LYS A 213 -29.42 -1.29 7.18
N ARG A 214 -28.20 -0.96 6.74
CA ARG A 214 -27.77 0.41 6.43
C ARG A 214 -27.92 0.77 4.95
N GLY A 215 -28.65 -0.05 4.19
CA GLY A 215 -28.91 0.18 2.76
C GLY A 215 -27.80 -0.34 1.85
N GLY A 216 -26.92 -1.22 2.34
CA GLY A 216 -25.93 -1.90 1.51
C GLY A 216 -26.56 -2.69 0.35
N TYR A 217 -25.87 -2.76 -0.79
CA TYR A 217 -26.33 -3.39 -2.03
C TYR A 217 -27.52 -2.74 -2.75
N THR A 218 -28.13 -1.69 -2.20
CA THR A 218 -29.21 -0.94 -2.88
C THR A 218 -28.70 -0.20 -4.12
N ALA A 219 -27.44 0.27 -4.11
CA ALA A 219 -26.85 0.92 -5.27
C ALA A 219 -26.54 -0.11 -6.37
N LEU A 220 -26.08 -1.30 -5.99
CA LEU A 220 -25.93 -2.40 -6.94
C LEU A 220 -27.28 -2.79 -7.56
N GLU A 221 -28.33 -2.94 -6.75
CA GLU A 221 -29.67 -3.23 -7.24
C GLU A 221 -30.12 -2.16 -8.24
N LYS A 222 -30.07 -0.88 -7.86
CA LYS A 222 -30.40 0.25 -8.73
C LYS A 222 -29.61 0.24 -10.04
N ALA A 223 -28.30 -0.01 -9.97
CA ALA A 223 -27.44 -0.07 -11.16
C ALA A 223 -27.86 -1.19 -12.11
N LEU A 224 -28.20 -2.37 -11.59
CA LEU A 224 -28.53 -3.55 -12.40
C LEU A 224 -29.96 -3.53 -12.95
N THR A 225 -30.93 -2.98 -12.23
CA THR A 225 -32.35 -3.04 -12.62
C THR A 225 -32.84 -1.79 -13.34
N SER A 226 -32.22 -0.64 -13.09
CA SER A 226 -32.77 0.66 -13.48
C SER A 226 -31.80 1.51 -14.31
N MET A 227 -30.56 1.07 -14.49
CA MET A 227 -29.54 1.80 -15.24
C MET A 227 -28.92 0.91 -16.30
N THR A 228 -28.64 1.46 -17.48
CA THR A 228 -27.70 0.82 -18.39
C THR A 228 -26.27 1.04 -17.89
N PRO A 229 -25.31 0.21 -18.29
CA PRO A 229 -23.93 0.45 -17.89
C PRO A 229 -23.37 1.80 -18.39
N GLU A 230 -23.80 2.25 -19.57
CA GLU A 230 -23.48 3.57 -20.09
C GLU A 230 -24.03 4.67 -19.17
N ALA A 231 -25.25 4.52 -18.65
CA ALA A 231 -25.83 5.45 -17.68
C ALA A 231 -25.02 5.47 -16.37
N VAL A 232 -24.52 4.33 -15.89
CA VAL A 232 -23.63 4.27 -14.73
C VAL A 232 -22.33 5.04 -15.00
N ILE A 233 -21.73 4.90 -16.18
CA ILE A 233 -20.52 5.64 -16.56
C ILE A 233 -20.79 7.15 -16.60
N GLU A 234 -21.91 7.58 -17.19
CA GLU A 234 -22.26 9.00 -17.26
C GLU A 234 -22.58 9.58 -15.88
N GLU A 235 -23.21 8.84 -14.98
CA GLU A 235 -23.45 9.27 -13.60
C GLU A 235 -22.13 9.49 -12.85
N VAL A 236 -21.16 8.59 -13.03
CA VAL A 236 -19.82 8.73 -12.44
C VAL A 236 -19.04 9.88 -13.09
N LYS A 237 -19.19 10.14 -14.40
CA LYS A 237 -18.62 11.35 -15.02
C LYS A 237 -19.24 12.62 -14.45
N LEU A 238 -20.57 12.65 -14.29
CA LEU A 238 -21.30 13.79 -13.73
C LEU A 238 -20.85 14.10 -12.30
N SER A 239 -20.57 13.07 -11.50
CA SER A 239 -20.01 13.22 -10.15
C SER A 239 -18.66 13.94 -10.11
N GLY A 240 -17.89 13.91 -11.21
CA GLY A 240 -16.52 14.40 -11.24
C GLY A 240 -15.55 13.57 -10.39
N LEU A 241 -15.91 12.35 -9.97
CA LEU A 241 -15.05 11.49 -9.15
C LEU A 241 -13.68 11.27 -9.81
N ARG A 242 -12.64 11.74 -9.14
CA ARG A 242 -11.24 11.51 -9.50
C ARG A 242 -10.67 10.34 -8.72
N GLY A 243 -9.78 9.57 -9.35
CA GLY A 243 -9.14 8.42 -8.73
C GLY A 243 -8.41 8.80 -7.43
N ARG A 244 -8.73 8.10 -6.35
CA ARG A 244 -8.26 8.38 -4.98
C ARG A 244 -6.94 7.70 -4.60
N GLY A 245 -6.32 6.98 -5.54
CA GLY A 245 -5.00 6.35 -5.35
C GLY A 245 -3.81 7.29 -5.50
N GLY A 246 -4.02 8.56 -5.90
CA GLY A 246 -2.97 9.58 -5.95
C GLY A 246 -2.90 10.36 -7.25
N ALA A 247 -3.02 9.68 -8.39
CA ALA A 247 -2.91 10.31 -9.72
C ALA A 247 -4.10 11.22 -10.10
N GLY A 248 -5.25 11.07 -9.44
CA GLY A 248 -6.40 11.96 -9.65
C GLY A 248 -7.03 11.89 -11.05
N PHE A 249 -6.85 10.80 -11.80
CA PHE A 249 -7.47 10.67 -13.13
C PHE A 249 -9.01 10.54 -13.04
N PRO A 250 -9.81 11.21 -13.90
CA PRO A 250 -11.27 11.11 -13.85
C PRO A 250 -11.80 9.69 -14.07
N THR A 251 -12.56 9.16 -13.12
CA THR A 251 -12.95 7.74 -13.06
C THR A 251 -13.90 7.35 -14.18
N GLY A 252 -14.96 8.13 -14.40
CA GLY A 252 -15.93 7.86 -15.46
C GLY A 252 -15.32 7.99 -16.87
N LEU A 253 -14.34 8.88 -17.04
CA LEU A 253 -13.58 8.99 -18.29
C LEU A 253 -12.76 7.72 -18.55
N LYS A 254 -12.05 7.21 -17.53
CA LYS A 254 -11.27 5.95 -17.62
C LYS A 254 -12.13 4.78 -18.09
N TRP A 255 -13.34 4.66 -17.54
CA TRP A 255 -14.28 3.59 -17.90
C TRP A 255 -14.81 3.74 -19.33
N SER A 256 -15.03 4.97 -19.79
CA SER A 256 -15.51 5.26 -21.15
C SER A 256 -14.57 4.82 -22.27
N PHE A 257 -13.27 4.66 -21.98
CA PHE A 257 -12.32 4.09 -22.94
C PHE A 257 -12.37 2.56 -23.01
N THR A 258 -12.76 1.90 -21.92
CA THR A 258 -12.73 0.43 -21.80
C THR A 258 -14.05 -0.22 -22.22
N ARG A 259 -15.17 0.41 -21.85
CA ARG A 259 -16.52 -0.05 -22.15
C ARG A 259 -16.79 -0.33 -23.65
N PRO A 260 -16.47 0.55 -24.61
CA PRO A 260 -16.84 0.33 -26.00
C PRO A 260 -16.02 -0.76 -26.70
N LEU A 261 -14.93 -1.25 -26.10
CA LEU A 261 -14.07 -2.25 -26.73
C LEU A 261 -14.81 -3.59 -26.92
N PRO A 262 -14.83 -4.17 -28.13
CA PRO A 262 -15.53 -5.42 -28.44
C PRO A 262 -14.70 -6.65 -28.03
N ALA A 263 -14.31 -6.71 -26.75
CA ALA A 263 -13.52 -7.81 -26.20
C ALA A 263 -14.23 -8.44 -25.00
N SER A 264 -14.10 -9.76 -24.88
CA SER A 264 -14.56 -10.55 -23.74
C SER A 264 -13.58 -11.69 -23.51
N PRO A 265 -13.16 -11.96 -22.26
CA PRO A 265 -13.58 -11.29 -21.03
C PRO A 265 -12.99 -9.88 -20.90
N LYS A 266 -13.62 -9.03 -20.07
CA LYS A 266 -13.00 -7.82 -19.50
C LYS A 266 -12.82 -8.01 -18.00
N TYR A 267 -11.89 -7.25 -17.43
CA TYR A 267 -11.55 -7.34 -16.01
C TYR A 267 -11.70 -6.00 -15.29
N VAL A 268 -12.02 -6.07 -14.00
CA VAL A 268 -11.86 -4.96 -13.06
C VAL A 268 -10.91 -5.38 -11.94
N VAL A 269 -10.06 -4.46 -11.49
CA VAL A 269 -9.14 -4.70 -10.38
C VAL A 269 -9.32 -3.60 -9.33
N CYS A 270 -9.60 -3.99 -8.09
CA CYS A 270 -9.42 -3.14 -6.92
C CYS A 270 -7.94 -3.18 -6.52
N ASN A 271 -7.25 -2.05 -6.65
CA ASN A 271 -5.90 -1.85 -6.14
C ASN A 271 -5.97 -1.49 -4.66
N ALA A 272 -5.68 -2.49 -3.83
CA ALA A 272 -5.53 -2.43 -2.38
C ALA A 272 -4.06 -2.64 -1.96
N ASP A 273 -3.11 -2.34 -2.85
CA ASP A 273 -1.68 -2.28 -2.53
C ASP A 273 -1.34 -0.89 -2.00
N GLU A 274 -1.88 -0.57 -0.81
CA GLU A 274 -1.67 0.71 -0.11
C GLU A 274 -0.23 0.80 0.42
N GLY A 275 0.74 0.86 -0.49
CA GLY A 275 2.17 0.82 -0.20
C GLY A 275 2.79 2.18 0.11
N GLU A 276 2.15 3.28 -0.31
CA GLU A 276 2.67 4.64 -0.17
C GLU A 276 2.86 5.02 1.31
N PRO A 277 4.09 5.27 1.77
CA PRO A 277 4.34 5.60 3.17
C PRO A 277 3.52 6.78 3.68
N GLY A 278 2.89 6.61 4.85
CA GLY A 278 1.95 7.56 5.44
C GLY A 278 0.48 7.31 5.07
N THR A 279 0.19 6.48 4.07
CA THR A 279 -1.17 6.17 3.63
C THR A 279 -1.71 4.94 4.36
N VAL A 280 -2.89 5.06 4.96
CA VAL A 280 -3.56 3.99 5.75
C VAL A 280 -5.09 3.98 5.59
N LYS A 281 -5.62 4.77 4.65
CA LYS A 281 -7.06 5.04 4.48
C LYS A 281 -7.82 3.80 3.97
N ASP A 282 -7.21 3.07 3.05
CA ASP A 282 -7.84 1.94 2.39
C ASP A 282 -7.96 0.78 3.37
N ARG A 283 -6.96 0.61 4.25
CA ARG A 283 -7.01 -0.35 5.35
C ARG A 283 -8.28 -0.20 6.19
N TYR A 284 -8.65 1.01 6.58
CA TYR A 284 -9.87 1.24 7.39
C TYR A 284 -11.16 0.89 6.65
N LEU A 285 -11.22 1.13 5.33
CA LEU A 285 -12.37 0.71 4.52
C LEU A 285 -12.46 -0.81 4.42
N MET A 286 -11.34 -1.48 4.13
CA MET A 286 -11.31 -2.94 4.00
C MET A 286 -11.54 -3.67 5.33
N GLU A 287 -11.06 -3.12 6.45
CA GLU A 287 -11.26 -3.71 7.77
C GLU A 287 -12.63 -3.37 8.35
N GLY A 288 -13.17 -2.16 8.10
CA GLY A 288 -14.37 -1.68 8.77
C GLY A 288 -15.66 -1.79 7.95
N ASP A 289 -15.57 -1.79 6.62
CA ASP A 289 -16.72 -1.88 5.72
C ASP A 289 -16.32 -2.58 4.39
N PRO A 290 -15.92 -3.86 4.44
CA PRO A 290 -15.46 -4.59 3.26
C PRO A 290 -16.54 -4.74 2.18
N HIS A 291 -17.82 -4.82 2.58
CA HIS A 291 -18.93 -4.92 1.63
C HIS A 291 -19.12 -3.65 0.79
N LYS A 292 -18.90 -2.45 1.34
CA LYS A 292 -18.91 -1.21 0.54
C LYS A 292 -17.89 -1.19 -0.58
N VAL A 293 -16.67 -1.66 -0.30
CA VAL A 293 -15.62 -1.79 -1.32
C VAL A 293 -16.02 -2.80 -2.38
N LEU A 294 -16.58 -3.94 -1.95
CA LEU A 294 -17.03 -5.00 -2.84
C LEU A 294 -18.22 -4.58 -3.72
N GLU A 295 -19.21 -3.89 -3.16
CA GLU A 295 -20.34 -3.34 -3.91
C GLU A 295 -19.87 -2.37 -4.99
N GLY A 296 -18.97 -1.44 -4.64
CA GLY A 296 -18.34 -0.54 -5.60
C GLY A 296 -17.59 -1.27 -6.71
N LEU A 297 -16.87 -2.34 -6.38
CA LEU A 297 -16.19 -3.19 -7.38
C LEU A 297 -17.18 -3.83 -8.37
N ILE A 298 -18.32 -4.33 -7.88
CA ILE A 298 -19.34 -4.96 -8.73
C ILE A 298 -20.03 -3.93 -9.62
N ILE A 299 -20.34 -2.74 -9.10
CA ILE A 299 -20.88 -1.62 -9.89
C ILE A 299 -19.91 -1.23 -11.01
N ALA A 300 -18.61 -1.11 -10.69
CA ALA A 300 -17.58 -0.84 -11.69
C ALA A 300 -17.49 -1.95 -12.74
N ALA A 301 -17.58 -3.23 -12.32
CA ALA A 301 -17.60 -4.38 -13.22
C ALA A 301 -18.78 -4.31 -14.20
N TYR A 302 -19.98 -4.02 -13.70
CA TYR A 302 -21.19 -3.85 -14.51
C TYR A 302 -21.02 -2.72 -15.53
N ALA A 303 -20.55 -1.55 -15.08
CA ALA A 303 -20.32 -0.38 -15.91
C ALA A 303 -19.45 -0.70 -17.13
N VAL A 304 -18.32 -1.41 -16.94
CA VAL A 304 -17.40 -1.72 -18.05
C VAL A 304 -17.71 -3.03 -18.77
N GLY A 305 -18.63 -3.84 -18.26
CA GLY A 305 -18.96 -5.17 -18.80
C GLY A 305 -17.91 -6.24 -18.45
N ALA A 306 -17.31 -6.16 -17.27
CA ALA A 306 -16.36 -7.15 -16.77
C ALA A 306 -17.07 -8.31 -16.07
N ALA A 307 -16.78 -9.55 -16.50
CA ALA A 307 -17.32 -10.77 -15.89
C ALA A 307 -16.52 -11.22 -14.66
N HIS A 308 -15.29 -10.72 -14.52
CA HIS A 308 -14.35 -11.13 -13.48
C HIS A 308 -13.66 -9.91 -12.86
N GLY A 309 -13.71 -9.83 -11.54
CA GLY A 309 -13.04 -8.83 -10.73
C GLY A 309 -11.91 -9.42 -9.89
N PHE A 310 -10.90 -8.62 -9.61
CA PHE A 310 -9.85 -8.95 -8.66
C PHE A 310 -9.79 -7.91 -7.55
N ILE A 311 -9.49 -8.34 -6.33
CA ILE A 311 -8.98 -7.45 -5.29
C ILE A 311 -7.53 -7.83 -5.06
N TYR A 312 -6.59 -6.95 -5.40
CA TYR A 312 -5.18 -7.17 -5.13
C TYR A 312 -4.81 -6.39 -3.87
N CYS A 313 -4.64 -7.09 -2.75
CA CYS A 313 -4.34 -6.52 -1.44
C CYS A 313 -2.91 -6.84 -1.03
N ARG A 314 -2.20 -5.87 -0.49
CA ARG A 314 -0.82 -6.03 -0.04
C ARG A 314 -0.64 -7.15 0.99
N GLY A 315 0.56 -7.73 1.01
CA GLY A 315 0.86 -8.89 1.87
C GLY A 315 0.81 -8.59 3.36
N GLU A 316 1.08 -7.35 3.77
CA GLU A 316 1.15 -6.92 5.16
C GLU A 316 -0.24 -6.80 5.82
N TYR A 317 -1.31 -6.69 5.03
CA TYR A 317 -2.68 -6.47 5.50
C TYR A 317 -3.43 -7.79 5.69
N TYR A 318 -3.02 -8.56 6.70
CA TYR A 318 -3.62 -9.87 7.00
C TYR A 318 -5.09 -9.78 7.41
N LEU A 319 -5.45 -8.87 8.32
CA LEU A 319 -6.84 -8.70 8.76
C LEU A 319 -7.74 -8.19 7.64
N SER A 320 -7.29 -7.20 6.84
CA SER A 320 -8.05 -6.70 5.69
C SER A 320 -8.36 -7.82 4.70
N ARG A 321 -7.37 -8.65 4.36
CA ARG A 321 -7.57 -9.80 3.47
C ARG A 321 -8.54 -10.81 4.05
N HIS A 322 -8.45 -11.10 5.34
CA HIS A 322 -9.39 -12.00 6.01
C HIS A 322 -10.84 -11.50 5.93
N ARG A 323 -11.07 -10.22 6.26
CA ARG A 323 -12.40 -9.60 6.22
C ARG A 323 -12.95 -9.45 4.81
N LEU A 324 -12.11 -9.07 3.84
CA LEU A 324 -12.50 -9.04 2.42
C LEU A 324 -12.87 -10.43 1.90
N GLN A 325 -12.09 -11.47 2.24
CA GLN A 325 -12.41 -12.83 1.84
C GLN A 325 -13.76 -13.27 2.41
N HIS A 326 -14.02 -12.97 3.69
CA HIS A 326 -15.31 -13.24 4.32
C HIS A 326 -16.47 -12.52 3.61
N ALA A 327 -16.33 -11.23 3.30
CA ALA A 327 -17.34 -10.47 2.57
C ALA A 327 -17.59 -11.00 1.15
N ILE A 328 -16.55 -11.46 0.44
CA ILE A 328 -16.68 -12.11 -0.87
C ILE A 328 -17.50 -13.39 -0.75
N ASP A 329 -17.23 -14.22 0.27
CA ASP A 329 -17.94 -15.47 0.47
C ASP A 329 -19.40 -15.23 0.85
N GLN A 330 -19.69 -14.31 1.77
CA GLN A 330 -21.06 -13.90 2.12
C GLN A 330 -21.83 -13.34 0.92
N ALA A 331 -21.21 -12.48 0.11
CA ALA A 331 -21.83 -11.93 -1.09
C ALA A 331 -22.13 -13.00 -2.14
N ARG A 332 -21.27 -14.03 -2.25
CA ARG A 332 -21.51 -15.18 -3.13
C ARG A 332 -22.70 -16.01 -2.65
N GLU A 333 -22.77 -16.29 -1.35
CA GLU A 333 -23.87 -17.07 -0.74
C GLU A 333 -25.22 -16.37 -0.87
N ARG A 334 -25.25 -15.03 -0.78
CA ARG A 334 -26.46 -14.21 -0.91
C ARG A 334 -26.83 -13.80 -2.34
N GLY A 335 -26.06 -14.22 -3.33
CA GLY A 335 -26.35 -13.93 -4.75
C GLY A 335 -26.01 -12.51 -5.21
N PHE A 336 -25.20 -11.77 -4.45
CA PHE A 336 -24.60 -10.50 -4.87
C PHE A 336 -23.32 -10.71 -5.70
N LEU A 337 -22.78 -11.93 -5.72
CA LEU A 337 -21.71 -12.37 -6.60
C LEU A 337 -22.05 -13.73 -7.22
N GLY A 338 -21.51 -14.00 -8.40
CA GLY A 338 -21.74 -15.23 -9.16
C GLY A 338 -22.50 -14.99 -10.45
N LYS A 339 -23.45 -15.90 -10.75
CA LYS A 339 -24.22 -15.89 -12.00
C LYS A 339 -25.54 -15.15 -11.84
N ARG A 340 -25.94 -14.40 -12.86
CA ARG A 340 -27.25 -13.75 -12.97
C ARG A 340 -27.64 -12.97 -11.71
N LEU A 341 -26.82 -11.99 -11.37
CA LEU A 341 -26.94 -11.20 -10.13
C LEU A 341 -28.32 -10.56 -10.06
N LEU A 342 -28.99 -10.73 -8.92
CA LEU A 342 -30.34 -10.22 -8.66
C LEU A 342 -31.37 -10.60 -9.74
N GLY A 343 -31.18 -11.76 -10.39
CA GLY A 343 -32.06 -12.25 -11.45
C GLY A 343 -31.82 -11.64 -12.83
N THR A 344 -30.87 -10.72 -12.98
CA THR A 344 -30.49 -10.11 -14.27
C THR A 344 -29.60 -11.03 -15.11
N ASP A 345 -29.25 -10.63 -16.34
CA ASP A 345 -28.31 -11.38 -17.18
C ASP A 345 -26.83 -11.13 -16.82
N PHE A 346 -26.56 -10.14 -15.97
CA PHE A 346 -25.19 -9.82 -15.58
C PHE A 346 -24.64 -10.83 -14.57
N SER A 347 -23.39 -11.24 -14.76
CA SER A 347 -22.67 -12.17 -13.89
C SER A 347 -21.31 -11.59 -13.57
N CYS A 348 -20.89 -11.67 -12.32
CA CYS A 348 -19.59 -11.19 -11.87
C CYS A 348 -19.02 -12.09 -10.78
N THR A 349 -17.79 -12.54 -10.93
CA THR A 349 -17.06 -13.22 -9.86
C THR A 349 -15.89 -12.37 -9.39
N VAL A 350 -15.55 -12.44 -8.10
CA VAL A 350 -14.40 -11.72 -7.55
C VAL A 350 -13.42 -12.70 -6.91
N GLU A 351 -12.13 -12.52 -7.18
CA GLU A 351 -11.03 -13.24 -6.52
C GLU A 351 -10.13 -12.27 -5.74
N LEU A 352 -9.82 -12.61 -4.49
CA LEU A 352 -8.83 -11.90 -3.68
C LEU A 352 -7.42 -12.45 -3.98
N ARG A 353 -6.47 -11.55 -4.23
CA ARG A 353 -5.05 -11.85 -4.45
C ARG A 353 -4.20 -11.10 -3.45
N SER A 354 -3.17 -11.78 -2.94
CA SER A 354 -2.21 -11.21 -2.00
C SER A 354 -0.95 -10.80 -2.72
N GLY A 355 -0.51 -9.56 -2.50
CA GLY A 355 0.86 -9.14 -2.77
C GLY A 355 1.87 -9.81 -1.83
N ALA A 356 3.16 -9.55 -2.05
CA ALA A 356 4.26 -10.15 -1.29
C ALA A 356 5.39 -9.14 -0.98
N GLY A 357 5.01 -7.91 -0.62
CA GLY A 357 5.92 -6.87 -0.11
C GLY A 357 6.72 -6.17 -1.22
N SER A 358 6.02 -5.45 -2.10
CA SER A 358 6.66 -4.67 -3.17
C SER A 358 5.80 -3.44 -3.49
N TYR A 359 6.29 -2.25 -3.16
CA TYR A 359 5.58 -0.97 -3.35
C TYR A 359 5.27 -0.69 -4.81
N VAL A 360 6.18 -1.05 -5.73
CA VAL A 360 5.96 -0.83 -7.17
C VAL A 360 4.74 -1.58 -7.70
N CYS A 361 4.28 -2.66 -7.01
CA CYS A 361 3.03 -3.34 -7.36
C CYS A 361 1.77 -2.49 -7.11
N GLY A 362 1.89 -1.32 -6.48
CA GLY A 362 0.84 -0.31 -6.47
C GLY A 362 0.68 0.42 -7.81
N GLU A 363 1.68 0.37 -8.70
CA GLU A 363 1.56 0.86 -10.08
C GLU A 363 0.66 -0.08 -10.89
N GLU A 364 -0.24 0.50 -11.68
CA GLU A 364 -1.34 -0.23 -12.32
C GLU A 364 -0.90 -1.45 -13.14
N THR A 365 0.17 -1.33 -13.92
CA THR A 365 0.66 -2.42 -14.80
C THR A 365 1.56 -3.40 -14.06
N ALA A 366 2.35 -2.94 -13.10
CA ALA A 366 3.12 -3.81 -12.22
C ALA A 366 2.20 -4.70 -11.36
N LEU A 367 1.08 -4.15 -10.88
CA LEU A 367 0.02 -4.89 -10.21
C LEU A 367 -0.50 -6.04 -11.10
N ILE A 368 -0.79 -5.73 -12.37
CA ILE A 368 -1.29 -6.72 -13.33
C ILE A 368 -0.24 -7.81 -13.57
N GLU A 369 1.04 -7.46 -13.74
CA GLU A 369 2.10 -8.47 -13.88
C GLU A 369 2.23 -9.36 -12.65
N SER A 370 2.13 -8.78 -11.44
CA SER A 370 2.12 -9.52 -10.19
C SER A 370 0.92 -10.46 -10.08
N LEU A 371 -0.27 -9.98 -10.46
CA LEU A 371 -1.50 -10.77 -10.51
C LEU A 371 -1.41 -11.92 -11.51
N GLU A 372 -0.69 -11.73 -12.61
CA GLU A 372 -0.35 -12.77 -13.60
C GLU A 372 0.80 -13.69 -13.14
N GLY A 373 1.28 -13.54 -11.91
CA GLY A 373 2.30 -14.40 -11.31
C GLY A 373 3.71 -14.15 -11.83
N LYS A 374 3.97 -12.97 -12.39
CA LYS A 374 5.30 -12.54 -12.85
C LYS A 374 5.91 -11.57 -11.85
N ARG A 375 7.13 -11.10 -12.10
CA ARG A 375 7.69 -9.95 -11.37
C ARG A 375 6.83 -8.71 -11.62
N GLY A 376 6.64 -7.88 -10.61
CA GLY A 376 5.90 -6.61 -10.71
C GLY A 376 6.65 -5.53 -11.49
N PHE A 377 7.00 -5.82 -12.74
CA PHE A 377 7.67 -4.90 -13.65
C PHE A 377 6.62 -4.07 -14.40
N PRO A 378 6.62 -2.73 -14.30
CA PRO A 378 5.69 -1.92 -15.05
C PRO A 378 5.81 -2.18 -16.57
N ARG A 379 4.66 -2.22 -17.25
CA ARG A 379 4.59 -2.38 -18.71
C ARG A 379 4.88 -1.06 -19.41
N LEU A 380 5.50 -1.13 -20.58
CA LEU A 380 5.61 0.01 -21.49
C LEU A 380 4.21 0.45 -21.93
N LYS A 381 3.91 1.74 -21.77
CA LYS A 381 2.66 2.37 -22.17
C LYS A 381 2.94 3.37 -23.29
N PRO A 382 2.13 3.42 -24.36
CA PRO A 382 0.98 2.56 -24.68
C PRO A 382 1.39 1.13 -25.12
N PRO A 383 0.45 0.14 -25.06
CA PRO A 383 -0.97 0.27 -24.71
C PRO A 383 -1.22 0.38 -23.19
N PHE A 384 -2.26 1.12 -22.82
CA PHE A 384 -2.71 1.25 -21.43
C PHE A 384 -3.61 0.05 -21.01
N PRO A 385 -3.72 -0.26 -19.71
CA PRO A 385 -4.52 -1.38 -19.18
C PRO A 385 -5.99 -1.40 -19.63
N GLY A 386 -6.60 -0.22 -19.78
CA GLY A 386 -7.97 -0.08 -20.28
C GLY A 386 -8.18 -0.68 -21.69
N VAL A 387 -7.10 -0.93 -22.42
CA VAL A 387 -7.11 -1.63 -23.71
C VAL A 387 -6.45 -3.01 -23.57
N VAL A 388 -5.25 -3.08 -22.98
CA VAL A 388 -4.46 -4.32 -22.84
C VAL A 388 -3.96 -4.45 -21.39
N GLY A 389 -4.75 -5.15 -20.57
CA GLY A 389 -4.47 -5.38 -19.15
C GLY A 389 -4.27 -6.87 -18.84
N VAL A 390 -5.02 -7.40 -17.87
CA VAL A 390 -4.93 -8.78 -17.40
C VAL A 390 -5.15 -9.74 -18.57
N GLN A 391 -4.20 -10.64 -18.79
CA GLN A 391 -4.16 -11.59 -19.92
C GLN A 391 -4.32 -10.92 -21.29
N GLY A 392 -3.86 -9.68 -21.42
CA GLY A 392 -3.99 -8.90 -22.65
C GLY A 392 -5.41 -8.39 -22.92
N GLN A 393 -6.35 -8.58 -22.00
CA GLN A 393 -7.73 -8.14 -22.14
C GLN A 393 -7.96 -6.75 -21.51
N PRO A 394 -8.98 -6.00 -21.97
CA PRO A 394 -9.29 -4.70 -21.38
C PRO A 394 -9.55 -4.79 -19.89
N THR A 395 -8.86 -3.97 -19.12
CA THR A 395 -8.88 -3.99 -17.66
C THR A 395 -8.94 -2.58 -17.10
N VAL A 396 -9.88 -2.34 -16.18
CA VAL A 396 -9.87 -1.10 -15.38
C VAL A 396 -9.37 -1.38 -13.98
N VAL A 397 -8.37 -0.63 -13.53
CA VAL A 397 -7.88 -0.68 -12.15
C VAL A 397 -8.34 0.56 -11.40
N ASN A 398 -8.96 0.37 -10.23
CA ASN A 398 -9.45 1.44 -9.37
C ASN A 398 -8.95 1.22 -7.94
N ASN A 399 -8.62 2.32 -7.23
CA ASN A 399 -8.24 2.25 -5.83
C ASN A 399 -9.46 1.98 -4.92
N VAL A 400 -9.23 1.37 -3.75
CA VAL A 400 -10.25 1.02 -2.74
C VAL A 400 -11.19 2.21 -2.45
N GLU A 401 -10.66 3.35 -2.03
CA GLU A 401 -11.46 4.55 -1.73
C GLU A 401 -12.25 5.04 -2.96
N THR A 402 -11.73 4.84 -4.17
CA THR A 402 -12.46 5.21 -5.40
C THR A 402 -13.71 4.35 -5.57
N LEU A 403 -13.59 3.04 -5.35
CA LEU A 403 -14.72 2.11 -5.43
C LEU A 403 -15.72 2.36 -4.30
N ALA A 404 -15.24 2.65 -3.08
CA ALA A 404 -16.10 2.92 -1.93
C ALA A 404 -16.97 4.19 -2.06
N ASN A 405 -16.63 5.10 -2.98
CA ASN A 405 -17.48 6.26 -3.31
C ASN A 405 -18.69 5.90 -4.19
N LEU A 406 -18.62 4.78 -4.93
CA LEU A 406 -19.62 4.46 -5.95
C LEU A 406 -21.02 4.20 -5.41
N PRO A 407 -21.22 3.47 -4.29
CA PRO A 407 -22.57 3.24 -3.77
C PRO A 407 -23.32 4.55 -3.48
N ALA A 408 -22.66 5.52 -2.85
CA ALA A 408 -23.26 6.82 -2.56
C ALA A 408 -23.60 7.61 -3.85
N ILE A 409 -22.68 7.62 -4.82
CA ILE A 409 -22.89 8.29 -6.12
C ILE A 409 -24.09 7.70 -6.85
N ILE A 410 -24.21 6.37 -6.91
CA ILE A 410 -25.30 5.71 -7.63
C ILE A 410 -26.64 5.93 -6.92
N ASN A 411 -26.67 5.86 -5.59
CA ASN A 411 -27.92 6.06 -4.86
C ASN A 411 -28.43 7.51 -4.94
N ARG A 412 -27.56 8.49 -4.72
CA ARG A 412 -27.93 9.92 -4.55
C ARG A 412 -27.72 10.78 -5.79
N GLY A 413 -26.99 10.28 -6.79
CA GLY A 413 -26.67 10.97 -8.03
C GLY A 413 -25.33 11.71 -8.00
N GLY A 414 -24.70 11.83 -9.17
CA GLY A 414 -23.45 12.52 -9.40
C GLY A 414 -23.55 14.03 -9.20
N ALA A 415 -24.69 14.64 -9.56
CA ALA A 415 -24.92 16.07 -9.30
C ALA A 415 -24.82 16.37 -7.80
N TRP A 416 -25.46 15.56 -6.95
CA TRP A 416 -25.34 15.65 -5.50
C TRP A 416 -23.89 15.47 -5.02
N TYR A 417 -23.17 14.46 -5.53
CA TYR A 417 -21.78 14.23 -5.13
C TYR A 417 -20.87 15.43 -5.46
N ARG A 418 -21.15 16.12 -6.57
CA ARG A 418 -20.38 17.29 -7.02
C ARG A 418 -20.58 18.54 -6.16
N GLU A 419 -21.66 18.60 -5.38
CA GLU A 419 -21.91 19.68 -4.41
C GLU A 419 -20.99 19.57 -3.18
N ILE A 420 -20.32 18.43 -3.00
CA ILE A 420 -19.43 18.16 -1.88
C ILE A 420 -18.00 18.52 -2.30
N GLY A 421 -17.27 19.22 -1.44
CA GLY A 421 -15.88 19.57 -1.68
C GLY A 421 -15.70 20.70 -2.70
N THR A 422 -14.52 20.79 -3.31
CA THR A 422 -14.18 21.86 -4.26
C THR A 422 -14.60 21.54 -5.69
N PRO A 423 -14.83 22.55 -6.55
CA PRO A 423 -15.17 22.33 -7.96
C PRO A 423 -14.13 21.52 -8.75
N ASP A 424 -12.84 21.63 -8.40
CA ASP A 424 -11.73 20.89 -9.03
C ASP A 424 -11.65 19.42 -8.56
N THR A 425 -11.96 19.19 -7.29
CA THR A 425 -11.86 17.87 -6.67
C THR A 425 -13.13 17.56 -5.88
N PRO A 426 -14.27 17.31 -6.56
CA PRO A 426 -15.53 17.07 -5.87
C PRO A 426 -15.49 15.81 -5.01
N GLY A 427 -16.38 15.74 -4.02
CA GLY A 427 -16.54 14.65 -3.08
C GLY A 427 -15.79 14.79 -1.76
N ALA A 428 -16.08 13.85 -0.87
CA ALA A 428 -15.29 13.64 0.34
C ALA A 428 -14.01 12.85 0.04
N LYS A 429 -13.01 13.02 0.91
CA LYS A 429 -11.74 12.31 0.89
C LYS A 429 -11.33 11.93 2.31
N ILE A 430 -10.64 10.80 2.44
CA ILE A 430 -9.97 10.44 3.70
C ILE A 430 -8.58 11.10 3.74
N PHE A 431 -8.39 12.00 4.68
CA PHE A 431 -7.13 12.70 4.95
C PHE A 431 -6.40 12.05 6.12
N GLN A 432 -5.07 12.02 6.03
CA GLN A 432 -4.21 11.50 7.09
C GLN A 432 -3.21 12.58 7.51
N VAL A 433 -3.10 12.85 8.80
CA VAL A 433 -2.05 13.70 9.36
C VAL A 433 -1.21 12.89 10.35
N MET A 434 0.06 12.72 10.00
CA MET A 434 0.98 11.77 10.62
C MET A 434 2.32 12.45 10.94
N GLY A 435 3.24 11.70 11.57
CA GLY A 435 4.59 12.16 11.90
C GLY A 435 4.65 12.78 13.28
N GLN A 436 5.28 13.94 13.40
CA GLN A 436 5.58 14.60 14.68
C GLN A 436 4.46 15.57 15.09
N VAL A 437 3.21 15.11 14.99
CA VAL A 437 2.02 15.80 15.51
C VAL A 437 1.67 15.29 16.90
N ARG A 438 0.89 16.07 17.66
CA ARG A 438 0.43 15.66 19.00
C ARG A 438 -0.56 14.51 18.95
N THR A 439 -1.45 14.55 17.97
CA THR A 439 -2.49 13.55 17.81
C THR A 439 -2.56 13.15 16.34
N PRO A 440 -1.91 12.07 15.91
CA PRO A 440 -2.09 11.53 14.57
C PRO A 440 -3.58 11.27 14.29
N GLN A 441 -4.04 11.58 13.07
CA GLN A 441 -5.46 11.45 12.71
C GLN A 441 -5.63 10.84 11.32
N VAL A 442 -6.69 10.05 11.19
CA VAL A 442 -7.28 9.63 9.92
C VAL A 442 -8.73 10.07 9.95
N LEU A 443 -9.12 10.98 9.07
CA LEU A 443 -10.49 11.49 9.05
C LEU A 443 -11.01 11.69 7.64
N GLU A 444 -12.30 11.48 7.49
CA GLU A 444 -13.03 11.87 6.29
C GLU A 444 -13.44 13.33 6.38
N ALA A 445 -13.26 14.07 5.28
CA ALA A 445 -13.80 15.41 5.13
C ALA A 445 -14.08 15.74 3.66
N PRO A 446 -14.98 16.70 3.36
CA PRO A 446 -15.01 17.34 2.05
C PRO A 446 -13.65 17.93 1.69
N THR A 447 -13.29 17.87 0.41
CA THR A 447 -12.08 18.57 -0.07
C THR A 447 -12.20 20.08 0.11
N GLY A 448 -11.06 20.77 0.19
CA GLY A 448 -11.03 22.23 0.37
C GLY A 448 -10.81 22.72 1.80
N MET A 449 -10.87 21.84 2.81
CA MET A 449 -10.30 22.11 4.14
C MET A 449 -8.84 22.57 3.97
N THR A 450 -8.35 23.51 4.77
CA THR A 450 -6.96 23.95 4.64
C THR A 450 -5.97 22.95 5.25
N LEU A 451 -4.74 22.91 4.73
CA LEU A 451 -3.64 22.14 5.32
C LEU A 451 -3.40 22.51 6.80
N GLY A 452 -3.57 23.79 7.13
CA GLY A 452 -3.47 24.33 8.48
C GLY A 452 -4.53 23.77 9.42
N ASP A 453 -5.79 23.70 9.00
CA ASP A 453 -6.86 23.11 9.80
C ASP A 453 -6.59 21.64 10.07
N LEU A 454 -6.20 20.88 9.04
CA LEU A 454 -5.84 19.46 9.19
C LEU A 454 -4.75 19.27 10.26
N ILE A 455 -3.70 20.09 10.25
CA ILE A 455 -2.57 19.94 11.18
C ILE A 455 -2.90 20.49 12.57
N GLN A 456 -3.48 21.69 12.66
CA GLN A 456 -3.67 22.41 13.92
C GLN A 456 -4.93 21.96 14.67
N VAL A 457 -6.05 21.84 13.95
CA VAL A 457 -7.36 21.52 14.55
C VAL A 457 -7.48 20.02 14.80
N TYR A 458 -7.13 19.20 13.81
CA TYR A 458 -7.25 17.74 13.91
C TYR A 458 -5.98 17.10 14.45
N GLY A 459 -4.82 17.42 13.88
CA GLY A 459 -3.52 16.91 14.33
C GLY A 459 -3.05 17.44 15.70
N GLY A 460 -3.69 18.49 16.21
CA GLY A 460 -3.32 19.15 17.47
C GLY A 460 -2.04 19.99 17.40
N GLY A 461 -1.49 20.22 16.21
CA GLY A 461 -0.20 20.86 15.99
C GLY A 461 0.99 19.93 16.20
N VAL A 462 2.20 20.49 16.08
CA VAL A 462 3.45 19.75 16.34
C VAL A 462 3.65 19.46 17.82
N ARG A 463 4.62 18.61 18.14
CA ARG A 463 4.95 18.22 19.53
C ARG A 463 5.18 19.44 20.45
N PRO A 464 4.86 19.32 21.76
CA PRO A 464 5.01 20.44 22.71
C PRO A 464 6.42 21.02 22.73
N GLY A 465 6.51 22.36 22.75
CA GLY A 465 7.80 23.07 22.77
C GLY A 465 8.54 23.10 21.44
N ARG A 466 7.96 22.58 20.36
CA ARG A 466 8.56 22.55 19.02
C ARG A 466 7.83 23.48 18.05
N THR A 467 8.50 23.81 16.95
CA THR A 467 7.92 24.59 15.86
C THR A 467 7.81 23.79 14.57
N LEU A 468 6.79 24.08 13.76
CA LEU A 468 6.60 23.44 12.46
C LEU A 468 7.74 23.83 11.50
N LYS A 469 8.44 22.82 10.97
CA LYS A 469 9.53 22.99 10.01
C LYS A 469 9.07 22.71 8.58
N MET A 470 8.57 21.50 8.34
CA MET A 470 8.22 21.02 7.01
C MET A 470 7.07 20.01 7.02
N ILE A 471 6.40 19.89 5.89
CA ILE A 471 5.30 18.96 5.69
C ILE A 471 5.55 18.23 4.37
N GLN A 472 5.61 16.91 4.39
CA GLN A 472 5.58 16.12 3.15
C GLN A 472 4.12 15.86 2.77
N THR A 473 3.75 16.29 1.58
CA THR A 473 2.38 16.20 1.05
C THR A 473 2.31 15.14 -0.03
N GLY A 474 1.29 14.27 -0.01
CA GLY A 474 1.06 13.29 -1.07
C GLY A 474 1.89 12.00 -0.96
N GLY A 475 2.51 11.75 0.19
CA GLY A 475 3.30 10.55 0.47
C GLY A 475 4.81 10.76 0.32
N ALA A 476 5.59 9.69 0.48
CA ALA A 476 7.02 9.67 0.20
C ALA A 476 7.34 10.09 -1.24
N SER A 477 6.44 9.85 -2.19
CA SER A 477 6.53 10.28 -3.60
C SER A 477 6.27 11.76 -3.84
N GLY A 478 5.78 12.48 -2.84
CA GLY A 478 5.33 13.87 -2.98
C GLY A 478 6.34 14.91 -2.51
N SER A 479 5.93 16.17 -2.57
CA SER A 479 6.79 17.32 -2.29
C SER A 479 6.80 17.72 -0.82
N LEU A 480 7.89 18.36 -0.41
CA LEU A 480 8.00 19.07 0.85
C LEU A 480 7.51 20.51 0.69
N VAL A 481 6.60 20.92 1.57
CA VAL A 481 6.15 22.31 1.70
C VAL A 481 6.49 22.84 3.09
N THR A 482 6.51 24.17 3.20
CA THR A 482 6.78 24.88 4.47
C THR A 482 5.49 25.41 5.09
N ARG A 483 5.61 26.08 6.24
CA ARG A 483 4.51 26.79 6.90
C ARG A 483 3.75 27.79 5.99
N ALA A 484 4.36 28.22 4.88
CA ALA A 484 3.71 29.10 3.92
C ALA A 484 2.48 28.47 3.25
N ALA A 485 2.43 27.13 3.15
CA ALA A 485 1.33 26.40 2.53
C ALA A 485 0.16 26.07 3.48
N LEU A 486 0.19 26.52 4.74
CA LEU A 486 -0.87 26.17 5.71
C LEU A 486 -2.26 26.68 5.30
N LYS A 487 -2.34 27.78 4.54
CA LYS A 487 -3.62 28.31 4.06
C LYS A 487 -4.12 27.63 2.79
N THR A 488 -3.36 26.71 2.22
CA THR A 488 -3.70 26.05 0.97
C THR A 488 -4.85 25.07 1.18
N PRO A 489 -5.94 25.18 0.37
CA PRO A 489 -7.00 24.19 0.35
C PRO A 489 -6.50 22.80 -0.06
N LEU A 490 -7.04 21.76 0.58
CA LEU A 490 -6.74 20.36 0.30
C LEU A 490 -7.58 19.85 -0.87
N ASP A 491 -7.13 20.20 -2.08
CA ASP A 491 -7.59 19.69 -3.36
C ASP A 491 -6.40 19.54 -4.33
N PHE A 492 -6.59 18.91 -5.49
CA PHE A 492 -5.48 18.65 -6.41
C PHE A 492 -4.84 19.95 -6.93
N GLY A 493 -5.64 20.85 -7.51
CA GLY A 493 -5.12 22.06 -8.14
C GLY A 493 -4.47 23.04 -7.14
N SER A 494 -5.08 23.25 -5.99
CA SER A 494 -4.60 24.19 -4.96
C SER A 494 -3.26 23.76 -4.36
N LEU A 495 -3.10 22.47 -4.04
CA LEU A 495 -1.84 21.96 -3.51
C LEU A 495 -0.72 21.96 -4.55
N GLU A 496 -1.01 21.58 -5.79
CA GLU A 496 -0.04 21.64 -6.88
C GLU A 496 0.47 23.08 -7.09
N ALA A 497 -0.42 24.06 -7.10
CA ALA A 497 -0.07 25.48 -7.21
C ALA A 497 0.80 25.97 -6.03
N ALA A 498 0.65 25.39 -4.84
CA ALA A 498 1.48 25.68 -3.68
C ALA A 498 2.83 24.93 -3.68
N GLY A 499 3.11 24.12 -4.71
CA GLY A 499 4.31 23.28 -4.81
C GLY A 499 4.23 21.97 -4.02
N GLY A 500 3.04 21.61 -3.54
CA GLY A 500 2.72 20.34 -2.88
C GLY A 500 2.03 19.36 -3.82
N ALA A 501 1.53 18.26 -3.24
CA ALA A 501 0.69 17.29 -3.94
C ALA A 501 -0.37 16.73 -2.99
N LEU A 502 -1.61 16.59 -3.46
CA LEU A 502 -2.65 15.94 -2.66
C LEU A 502 -2.39 14.43 -2.51
N GLY A 503 -1.99 13.77 -3.59
CA GLY A 503 -1.74 12.33 -3.63
C GLY A 503 -2.88 11.52 -3.02
N SER A 504 -2.51 10.58 -2.14
CA SER A 504 -3.47 9.74 -1.42
C SER A 504 -4.19 10.45 -0.27
N GLY A 505 -3.84 11.70 0.06
CA GLY A 505 -4.42 12.45 1.18
C GLY A 505 -3.54 12.51 2.43
N THR A 506 -2.33 11.95 2.38
CA THR A 506 -1.41 11.90 3.52
C THR A 506 -0.55 13.15 3.65
N MET A 507 -0.41 13.64 4.88
CA MET A 507 0.42 14.76 5.29
C MET A 507 1.35 14.31 6.42
N LEU A 508 2.65 14.21 6.13
CA LEU A 508 3.66 13.87 7.12
C LEU A 508 4.28 15.15 7.68
N VAL A 509 3.99 15.47 8.94
CA VAL A 509 4.39 16.70 9.60
C VAL A 509 5.71 16.48 10.35
N MET A 510 6.63 17.43 10.20
CA MET A 510 7.95 17.41 10.83
C MET A 510 8.23 18.73 11.53
N ASP A 511 8.71 18.64 12.76
CA ASP A 511 9.09 19.79 13.57
C ASP A 511 10.58 20.15 13.44
N ASP A 512 11.00 21.21 14.13
CA ASP A 512 12.36 21.75 14.09
C ASP A 512 13.49 20.79 14.54
N SER A 513 13.16 19.64 15.13
CA SER A 513 14.15 18.61 15.46
C SER A 513 14.58 17.74 14.28
N THR A 514 13.87 17.80 13.16
CA THR A 514 14.13 16.90 12.02
C THR A 514 15.27 17.42 11.16
N CYS A 515 16.30 16.61 10.92
CA CYS A 515 17.34 16.91 9.93
C CYS A 515 16.83 16.61 8.51
N VAL A 516 16.95 17.58 7.59
CA VAL A 516 16.50 17.41 6.20
C VAL A 516 17.32 16.35 5.46
N VAL A 517 18.63 16.30 5.68
CA VAL A 517 19.53 15.31 5.04
C VAL A 517 19.20 13.88 5.50
N ASP A 518 19.01 13.67 6.80
CA ASP A 518 18.67 12.36 7.35
C ASP A 518 17.28 11.88 6.88
N PHE A 519 16.30 12.80 6.85
CA PHE A 519 14.98 12.50 6.31
C PHE A 519 15.04 12.09 4.83
N LEU A 520 15.76 12.85 4.00
CA LEU A 520 15.92 12.52 2.57
C LEU A 520 16.70 11.23 2.35
N ARG A 521 17.67 10.91 3.22
CA ARG A 521 18.35 9.61 3.22
C ARG A 521 17.36 8.46 3.42
N CYS A 522 16.44 8.58 4.38
CA CYS A 522 15.37 7.59 4.60
C CYS A 522 14.45 7.46 3.38
N VAL A 523 14.00 8.57 2.80
CA VAL A 523 13.14 8.56 1.61
C VAL A 523 13.87 7.99 0.38
N ALA A 524 15.15 8.31 0.20
CA ALA A 524 15.98 7.75 -0.86
C ALA A 524 16.20 6.23 -0.68
N ALA A 525 16.39 5.78 0.56
CA ALA A 525 16.51 4.36 0.87
C ALA A 525 15.25 3.58 0.49
N PHE A 526 14.08 4.16 0.74
CA PHE A 526 12.81 3.61 0.28
C PHE A 526 12.76 3.46 -1.25
N PHE A 527 13.04 4.52 -2.02
CA PHE A 527 13.01 4.41 -3.48
C PHE A 527 14.08 3.48 -4.07
N ALA A 528 15.26 3.43 -3.46
CA ALA A 528 16.32 2.52 -3.87
C ALA A 528 15.91 1.05 -3.63
N HIS A 529 15.28 0.75 -2.49
CA HIS A 529 14.79 -0.58 -2.16
C HIS A 529 13.61 -1.01 -3.04
N GLU A 530 12.66 -0.10 -3.28
CA GLU A 530 11.41 -0.38 -3.99
C GLU A 530 11.51 -0.27 -5.52
N SER A 531 12.67 0.14 -6.04
CA SER A 531 12.92 0.14 -7.48
C SER A 531 12.79 -1.28 -8.03
N CYS A 532 11.93 -1.45 -9.05
CA CYS A 532 11.81 -2.74 -9.74
C CYS A 532 13.10 -3.15 -10.50
N GLY A 533 14.05 -2.23 -10.69
CA GLY A 533 15.31 -2.50 -11.38
C GLY A 533 15.23 -2.56 -12.91
N GLN A 534 14.07 -2.30 -13.51
CA GLN A 534 13.86 -2.46 -14.95
C GLN A 534 14.54 -1.38 -15.81
N CYS A 535 14.41 -0.08 -15.46
CA CYS A 535 15.04 1.00 -16.21
C CYS A 535 16.29 1.54 -15.49
N THR A 536 17.38 1.73 -16.23
CA THR A 536 18.66 2.25 -15.73
C THR A 536 18.53 3.54 -14.92
N PRO A 537 17.81 4.59 -15.36
CA PRO A 537 17.76 5.83 -14.59
C PRO A 537 17.17 5.62 -13.20
N CYS A 538 16.11 4.84 -13.05
CA CYS A 538 15.52 4.55 -11.74
C CYS A 538 16.40 3.63 -10.91
N ARG A 539 16.89 2.51 -11.49
CA ARG A 539 17.68 1.50 -10.78
C ARG A 539 18.97 2.10 -10.19
N GLU A 540 19.75 2.77 -11.03
CA GLU A 540 21.04 3.33 -10.62
C GLU A 540 20.84 4.71 -9.96
N GLY A 541 19.92 5.52 -10.47
CA GLY A 541 19.72 6.88 -9.98
C GLY A 541 19.19 6.93 -8.55
N ALA A 542 18.24 6.06 -8.18
CA ALA A 542 17.76 6.00 -6.80
C ALA A 542 18.88 5.61 -5.82
N ALA A 543 19.75 4.67 -6.21
CA ALA A 543 20.91 4.27 -5.43
C ALA A 543 21.93 5.42 -5.30
N TRP A 544 22.16 6.20 -6.35
CA TRP A 544 23.03 7.39 -6.30
C TRP A 544 22.47 8.50 -5.40
N ILE A 545 21.16 8.73 -5.41
CA ILE A 545 20.54 9.69 -4.48
C ILE A 545 20.78 9.25 -3.03
N LEU A 546 20.56 7.96 -2.73
CA LEU A 546 20.81 7.40 -1.40
C LEU A 546 22.28 7.54 -1.00
N GLU A 547 23.21 7.23 -1.90
CA GLU A 547 24.65 7.33 -1.63
C GLU A 547 25.05 8.77 -1.29
N VAL A 548 24.61 9.76 -2.07
CA VAL A 548 24.94 11.17 -1.81
C VAL A 548 24.40 11.62 -0.44
N PHE A 549 23.15 11.30 -0.12
CA PHE A 549 22.59 11.65 1.20
C PHE A 549 23.21 10.87 2.35
N THR A 550 23.67 9.64 2.10
CA THR A 550 24.45 8.86 3.07
C THR A 550 25.78 9.54 3.36
N ARG A 551 26.52 9.97 2.34
CA ARG A 551 27.77 10.74 2.52
C ARG A 551 27.54 12.07 3.23
N LEU A 552 26.51 12.82 2.85
CA LEU A 552 26.14 14.09 3.51
C LEU A 552 25.78 13.88 4.99
N SER A 553 25.16 12.73 5.33
CA SER A 553 24.87 12.37 6.72
C SER A 553 26.11 12.03 7.55
N ARG A 554 27.25 11.76 6.91
CA ARG A 554 28.54 11.41 7.53
C ARG A 554 29.61 12.50 7.37
N GLY A 555 29.32 13.60 6.68
CA GLY A 555 30.27 14.71 6.44
C GLY A 555 31.29 14.41 5.35
N GLU A 556 30.95 13.43 4.51
CA GLU A 556 31.73 12.96 3.37
C GLU A 556 31.19 13.53 2.04
N GLY A 557 30.35 14.58 2.12
CA GLY A 557 29.81 15.28 0.97
C GLY A 557 30.92 15.87 0.09
N ARG A 558 30.67 15.94 -1.22
CA ARG A 558 31.65 16.41 -2.21
C ARG A 558 31.14 17.65 -2.93
N GLU A 559 32.06 18.55 -3.26
CA GLU A 559 31.74 19.68 -4.14
C GLU A 559 31.12 19.17 -5.45
N GLY A 560 30.03 19.81 -5.90
CA GLY A 560 29.27 19.40 -7.06
C GLY A 560 28.21 18.32 -6.82
N ASP A 561 28.09 17.76 -5.61
CA ASP A 561 27.05 16.75 -5.30
C ASP A 561 25.63 17.27 -5.54
N LEU A 562 25.35 18.55 -5.21
CA LEU A 562 24.04 19.15 -5.46
C LEU A 562 23.75 19.30 -6.95
N ASP A 563 24.73 19.71 -7.76
CA ASP A 563 24.56 19.87 -9.21
C ASP A 563 24.42 18.50 -9.90
N PHE A 564 25.10 17.48 -9.38
CA PHE A 564 24.90 16.10 -9.79
C PHE A 564 23.47 15.64 -9.48
N LEU A 565 22.98 15.87 -8.27
CA LEU A 565 21.61 15.51 -7.87
C LEU A 565 20.54 16.20 -8.73
N LEU A 566 20.74 17.48 -9.08
CA LEU A 566 19.82 18.21 -9.95
C LEU A 566 19.77 17.61 -11.37
N ARG A 567 20.93 17.33 -11.98
CA ARG A 567 20.98 16.68 -13.30
C ARG A 567 20.41 15.26 -13.29
N LEU A 568 20.67 14.51 -12.22
CA LEU A 568 20.12 13.17 -12.04
C LEU A 568 18.60 13.21 -11.88
N ALA A 569 18.07 14.22 -11.18
CA ALA A 569 16.64 14.43 -11.01
C ALA A 569 15.92 14.66 -12.35
N ASP A 570 16.50 15.46 -13.25
CA ASP A 570 15.93 15.66 -14.60
C ASP A 570 15.96 14.35 -15.39
N THR A 571 17.07 13.60 -15.33
CA THR A 571 17.19 12.29 -15.96
C THR A 571 16.13 11.29 -15.45
N LEU A 572 15.90 11.26 -14.14
CA LEU A 572 14.90 10.41 -13.51
C LEU A 572 13.48 10.76 -13.96
N LYS A 573 13.16 12.05 -14.08
CA LYS A 573 11.84 12.51 -14.55
C LYS A 573 11.60 12.17 -16.01
N ASP A 574 12.59 12.41 -16.86
CA ASP A 574 12.42 12.33 -18.31
C ASP A 574 12.58 10.90 -18.85
N ALA A 575 13.43 10.09 -18.24
CA ALA A 575 13.82 8.78 -18.77
C ALA A 575 13.32 7.58 -17.94
N SER A 576 12.61 7.80 -16.82
CA SER A 576 12.00 6.69 -16.08
C SER A 576 10.72 6.19 -16.74
N LEU A 577 10.61 4.86 -16.84
CA LEU A 577 9.50 4.17 -17.49
C LEU A 577 8.16 4.35 -16.75
N CYS A 578 8.20 4.47 -15.43
CA CYS A 578 7.00 4.55 -14.59
C CYS A 578 7.11 5.64 -13.53
N PRO A 579 5.98 6.01 -12.88
CA PRO A 579 5.94 7.07 -11.89
C PRO A 579 6.90 6.89 -10.70
N LEU A 580 7.25 5.67 -10.29
CA LEU A 580 8.19 5.46 -9.18
C LEU A 580 9.52 6.18 -9.40
N GLY A 581 10.13 5.98 -10.58
CA GLY A 581 11.39 6.63 -10.91
C GLY A 581 11.23 8.14 -11.12
N GLN A 582 10.10 8.58 -11.66
CA GLN A 582 9.79 10.00 -11.88
C GLN A 582 9.56 10.75 -10.56
N SER A 583 9.02 10.06 -9.55
CA SER A 583 8.72 10.60 -8.22
C SER A 583 9.90 10.56 -7.25
N ALA A 584 10.84 9.63 -7.42
CA ALA A 584 12.03 9.53 -6.56
C ALA A 584 12.78 10.86 -6.33
N PRO A 585 12.97 11.75 -7.33
CA PRO A 585 13.64 13.04 -7.10
C PRO A 585 12.74 14.15 -6.53
N VAL A 586 11.41 13.97 -6.45
CA VAL A 586 10.48 15.04 -6.06
C VAL A 586 10.72 15.57 -4.63
N PRO A 587 10.86 14.71 -3.60
CA PRO A 587 11.19 15.17 -2.24
C PRO A 587 12.53 15.91 -2.17
N LEU A 588 13.54 15.39 -2.89
CA LEU A 588 14.87 16.00 -2.99
C LEU A 588 14.81 17.41 -3.59
N LEU A 589 14.10 17.59 -4.71
CA LEU A 589 14.04 18.88 -5.41
C LEU A 589 13.32 19.94 -4.58
N SER A 590 12.20 19.56 -3.95
CA SER A 590 11.49 20.44 -3.02
C SER A 590 12.33 20.75 -1.78
N ALA A 591 13.11 19.80 -1.28
CA ALA A 591 14.04 20.04 -0.18
C ALA A 591 15.16 21.03 -0.55
N ILE A 592 15.79 20.88 -1.72
CA ILE A 592 16.80 21.83 -2.18
C ILE A 592 16.18 23.23 -2.31
N LYS A 593 14.96 23.34 -2.84
CA LYS A 593 14.27 24.64 -2.96
C LYS A 593 14.06 25.33 -1.61
N HIS A 594 13.66 24.58 -0.59
CA HIS A 594 13.21 25.16 0.69
C HIS A 594 14.24 25.13 1.81
N PHE A 595 15.22 24.23 1.75
CA PHE A 595 16.15 23.92 2.83
C PHE A 595 17.61 23.80 2.34
N ARG A 596 17.96 24.38 1.19
CA ARG A 596 19.35 24.42 0.67
C ARG A 596 20.38 24.85 1.72
N PRO A 597 20.17 25.90 2.54
CA PRO A 597 21.16 26.28 3.56
C PRO A 597 21.49 25.16 4.55
N GLU A 598 20.50 24.36 4.96
CA GLU A 598 20.72 23.23 5.86
C GLU A 598 21.47 22.08 5.17
N ILE A 599 21.17 21.81 3.90
CA ILE A 599 21.91 20.81 3.11
C ILE A 599 23.36 21.27 2.88
N GLU A 600 23.57 22.57 2.64
CA GLU A 600 24.91 23.14 2.47
C GLU A 600 25.73 23.12 3.76
N ALA A 601 25.10 23.24 4.94
CA ALA A 601 25.79 23.10 6.23
C ALA A 601 26.41 21.70 6.42
N HIS A 602 25.72 20.65 5.96
CA HIS A 602 26.28 19.30 5.94
C HIS A 602 27.44 19.16 4.94
N LEU A 603 27.33 19.83 3.79
CA LEU A 603 28.30 19.74 2.70
C LEU A 603 29.60 20.52 2.99
N LYS A 604 29.49 21.77 3.45
CA LYS A 604 30.61 22.71 3.59
C LYS A 604 31.16 22.73 5.01
N ASP A 605 30.27 22.83 5.98
CA ASP A 605 30.65 23.08 7.38
C ASP A 605 30.80 21.78 8.18
N LYS A 606 30.37 20.64 7.62
CA LYS A 606 30.28 19.34 8.30
C LYS A 606 29.52 19.44 9.62
N THR A 607 28.42 20.20 9.61
CA THR A 607 27.54 20.38 10.76
C THR A 607 26.13 19.94 10.44
N CYS A 608 25.40 19.47 11.46
CA CYS A 608 23.99 19.14 11.37
C CYS A 608 23.22 20.12 12.26
N PRO A 609 22.50 21.10 11.68
CA PRO A 609 21.77 22.09 12.48
C PRO A 609 20.73 21.47 13.43
N ALA A 610 20.21 20.30 13.09
CA ALA A 610 19.27 19.55 13.93
C ALA A 610 19.94 18.60 14.95
N GLY A 611 21.26 18.41 14.89
CA GLY A 611 22.02 17.54 15.79
C GLY A 611 21.77 16.04 15.64
N VAL A 612 21.16 15.61 14.53
CA VAL A 612 20.81 14.20 14.27
C VAL A 612 21.98 13.42 13.67
N CYS A 613 22.61 13.99 12.63
CA CYS A 613 23.73 13.35 11.96
C CYS A 613 25.02 13.53 12.77
N ARG A 614 25.86 12.49 12.77
CA ARG A 614 27.16 12.47 13.42
C ARG A 614 28.26 12.45 12.36
N PHE A 615 29.30 13.24 12.62
CA PHE A 615 30.46 13.41 11.77
C PHE A 615 31.66 12.97 12.60
N ASP A 616 32.17 11.78 12.31
CA ASP A 616 33.36 11.24 13.00
C ASP A 616 34.65 11.82 12.43
#